data_AF-A0AAW6BQX8-F1
#
_entry.id   AF-A0AAW6BQX8-F1
#
_cell.length_a   1.000
_cell.length_b   1.000
_cell.length_c   1.000
_cell.angle_alpha   90.00
_cell.angle_beta   90.00
_cell.angle_gamma   90.00
#
_symmetry.space_group_name_H-M   'P 1'
#
loop_
_entity.id
_entity.type
_entity.pdbx_description
1 polymer ?
#
loop_
_entity_poly.entity_id
_entity_poly.type
_entity_poly.pdbx_seq_one_letter_code
_entity_poly.pdbx_strand_id
1 'polypeptide(L)'
;MNWIDPLGLYKGEGQRGLGKYHVFHEHTLNSSEYQLSDGQHFKRGNQSVYERMQSDPAFRREMQTKYPNVAKHVQPSSRGNFKPTAPKDMTWHHENQPGKLSLVDYNDHKSYHKIYHPDGSGGRKKWGGGNGCR
;
A
#
# COMPACT_ATOMS: atom_id res chain seq x y z
N MET A 1 10.92 -24.69 9.70
CA MET A 1 10.35 -25.38 8.52
C MET A 1 10.71 -24.54 7.29
N ASN A 2 11.68 -24.96 6.48
CA ASN A 2 12.04 -24.24 5.26
C ASN A 2 11.17 -24.77 4.12
N TRP A 3 10.16 -23.98 3.75
CA TRP A 3 9.44 -24.19 2.50
C TRP A 3 10.41 -23.88 1.35
N ILE A 4 10.54 -24.80 0.40
CA ILE A 4 11.39 -24.69 -0.79
C ILE A 4 10.47 -24.44 -1.99
N ASP A 5 10.76 -23.45 -2.83
CA ASP A 5 10.07 -23.26 -4.12
C ASP A 5 10.71 -24.08 -5.25
N PRO A 6 10.19 -25.27 -5.59
CA PRO A 6 10.80 -26.11 -6.61
C PRO A 6 10.61 -25.55 -8.03
N LEU A 7 9.68 -24.60 -8.20
CA LEU A 7 9.29 -24.03 -9.49
C LEU A 7 9.92 -22.65 -9.73
N GLY A 8 10.64 -22.10 -8.74
CA GLY A 8 11.27 -20.77 -8.83
C GLY A 8 10.26 -19.63 -9.04
N LEU A 9 8.99 -19.83 -8.65
CA LEU A 9 7.94 -18.83 -8.79
C LEU A 9 8.07 -17.71 -7.75
N TYR A 10 8.82 -17.96 -6.68
CA TYR A 10 9.13 -17.05 -5.60
C TYR A 10 10.41 -16.27 -5.90
N LYS A 11 10.24 -15.11 -6.53
CA LYS A 11 11.30 -14.11 -6.51
C LYS A 11 11.57 -13.68 -5.06
N GLY A 12 12.83 -13.71 -4.63
CA GLY A 12 13.27 -13.31 -3.29
C GLY A 12 13.51 -14.44 -2.29
N GLU A 13 13.45 -15.72 -2.70
CA GLU A 13 13.83 -16.85 -1.85
C GLU A 13 15.27 -16.71 -1.34
N GLY A 14 15.45 -16.86 -0.03
CA GLY A 14 16.75 -16.68 0.63
C GLY A 14 17.25 -15.22 0.71
N GLN A 15 16.63 -14.26 0.01
CA GLN A 15 17.01 -12.85 0.04
C GLN A 15 16.19 -12.03 1.04
N ARG A 16 14.92 -12.39 1.23
CA ARG A 16 13.97 -11.63 2.05
C ARG A 16 12.92 -12.54 2.67
N GLY A 17 12.62 -12.32 3.95
CA GLY A 17 11.58 -13.08 4.67
C GLY A 17 10.17 -12.66 4.26
N LEU A 18 9.19 -13.55 4.43
CA LEU A 18 7.78 -13.26 4.19
C LEU A 18 7.33 -12.06 5.06
N GLY A 19 6.53 -11.16 4.46
CA GLY A 19 6.06 -9.95 5.14
C GLY A 19 7.16 -8.90 5.41
N LYS A 20 8.39 -9.08 4.90
CA LYS A 20 9.46 -8.10 5.05
C LYS A 20 9.61 -7.32 3.76
N TYR A 21 9.14 -6.08 3.72
CA TYR A 21 9.32 -5.17 2.59
C TYR A 21 9.37 -3.73 3.09
N HIS A 22 9.75 -2.81 2.20
CA HIS A 22 9.82 -1.41 2.56
C HIS A 22 8.45 -0.76 2.46
N VAL A 23 8.03 -0.14 3.57
CA VAL A 23 6.79 0.63 3.66
C VAL A 23 7.16 2.09 3.82
N PHE A 24 6.69 2.94 2.91
CA PHE A 24 6.95 4.39 2.96
C PHE A 24 6.02 5.07 3.96
N HIS A 25 4.76 4.64 4.00
CA HIS A 25 3.74 5.21 4.87
C HIS A 25 2.65 4.19 5.17
N GLU A 26 2.10 4.24 6.39
CA GLU A 26 1.00 3.39 6.82
C GLU A 26 -0.21 4.25 7.20
N HIS A 27 -1.40 3.76 6.88
CA HIS A 27 -2.65 4.36 7.32
C HIS A 27 -3.55 3.27 7.91
N THR A 28 -4.19 3.57 9.05
CA THR A 28 -5.13 2.64 9.69
C THR A 28 -6.55 3.15 9.50
N LEU A 29 -7.37 2.33 8.86
CA LEU A 29 -8.80 2.56 8.68
C LEU A 29 -9.57 2.26 9.97
N ASN A 30 -10.66 2.97 10.18
CA ASN A 30 -11.65 2.59 11.20
C ASN A 30 -12.37 1.32 10.76
N SER A 31 -12.84 0.52 11.72
CA SER A 31 -13.57 -0.73 11.43
C SER A 31 -14.84 -0.51 10.59
N SER A 32 -15.53 0.62 10.78
CA SER A 32 -16.68 1.03 9.96
C SER A 32 -16.33 1.29 8.49
N GLU A 33 -15.05 1.43 8.17
CA GLU A 33 -14.58 1.79 6.83
C GLU A 33 -14.13 0.56 6.03
N TYR A 34 -13.98 -0.62 6.64
CA TYR A 34 -13.40 -1.81 6.00
C TYR A 34 -14.13 -2.26 4.74
N GLN A 35 -15.44 -2.00 4.66
CA GLN A 35 -16.29 -2.39 3.53
C GLN A 35 -16.34 -1.35 2.41
N LEU A 36 -15.64 -0.22 2.56
CA LEU A 36 -15.58 0.78 1.51
C LEU A 36 -14.76 0.29 0.31
N SER A 37 -14.95 0.97 -0.82
CA SER A 37 -14.20 0.66 -2.04
C SER A 37 -12.72 0.97 -1.88
N ASP A 38 -11.88 0.32 -2.69
CA ASP A 38 -10.43 0.60 -2.72
C ASP A 38 -10.15 2.08 -2.98
N GLY A 39 -10.93 2.72 -3.86
CA GLY A 39 -10.79 4.15 -4.11
C GLY A 39 -11.04 5.02 -2.87
N GLN A 40 -11.97 4.62 -1.98
CA GLN A 40 -12.22 5.32 -0.72
C GLN A 40 -11.13 5.06 0.31
N HIS A 41 -10.57 3.84 0.35
CA HIS A 41 -9.39 3.54 1.14
C HIS A 41 -8.18 4.37 0.69
N PHE A 42 -7.96 4.46 -0.62
CA PHE A 42 -6.82 5.18 -1.18
C PHE A 42 -6.94 6.69 -1.01
N LYS A 43 -8.17 7.24 -0.99
CA LYS A 43 -8.38 8.64 -0.61
C LYS A 43 -7.87 8.94 0.79
N ARG A 44 -8.17 8.08 1.76
CA ARG A 44 -7.73 8.22 3.16
C ARG A 44 -6.22 8.09 3.29
N GLY A 45 -5.63 7.09 2.62
CA GLY A 45 -4.19 6.95 2.57
C GLY A 45 -3.50 8.15 1.91
N ASN A 46 -4.03 8.66 0.80
CA ASN A 46 -3.46 9.85 0.13
C ASN A 46 -3.56 11.08 1.02
N GLN A 47 -4.67 11.24 1.75
CA GLN A 47 -4.83 12.28 2.74
C GLN A 47 -3.76 12.20 3.83
N SER A 48 -3.55 11.01 4.43
CA SER A 48 -2.56 10.87 5.51
C SER A 48 -1.11 11.10 5.04
N VAL A 49 -0.79 10.73 3.79
CA VAL A 49 0.51 11.07 3.17
C VAL A 49 0.66 12.57 3.00
N TYR A 50 -0.37 13.26 2.49
CA TYR A 50 -0.35 14.71 2.31
C TYR A 50 -0.17 15.44 3.64
N GLU A 51 -0.91 15.05 4.68
CA GLU A 51 -0.83 15.60 6.03
C GLU A 51 0.58 15.39 6.61
N ARG A 52 1.15 14.18 6.49
CA ARG A 52 2.52 13.92 6.93
C ARG A 52 3.54 14.75 6.16
N MET A 53 3.38 14.96 4.86
CA MET A 53 4.28 15.84 4.09
C MET A 53 4.25 17.30 4.54
N GLN A 54 3.19 17.76 5.22
CA GLN A 54 3.14 19.10 5.79
C GLN A 54 3.93 19.21 7.09
N SER A 55 3.95 18.14 7.91
CA SER A 55 4.58 18.14 9.24
C SER A 55 5.97 17.50 9.29
N ASP A 56 6.36 16.72 8.27
CA ASP A 56 7.63 15.99 8.20
C ASP A 56 8.38 16.33 6.89
N PRO A 57 9.23 17.38 6.91
CA PRO A 57 10.01 17.79 5.74
C PRO A 57 10.99 16.72 5.25
N ALA A 58 11.49 15.85 6.15
CA ALA A 58 12.41 14.78 5.79
C ALA A 58 11.68 13.71 4.97
N PHE A 59 10.51 13.27 5.42
CA PHE A 59 9.63 12.39 4.66
C PHE A 59 9.22 13.00 3.33
N ARG A 60 8.80 14.27 3.32
CA ARG A 60 8.46 14.97 2.08
C ARG A 60 9.62 14.94 1.08
N ARG A 61 10.83 15.26 1.53
CA ARG A 61 12.03 15.23 0.68
C ARG A 61 12.31 13.82 0.16
N GLU A 62 12.31 12.81 1.03
CA GLU A 62 12.51 11.42 0.62
C GLU A 62 11.52 11.00 -0.49
N MET A 63 10.22 11.26 -0.24
CA MET A 63 9.15 10.90 -1.16
C MET A 63 9.28 11.63 -2.50
N GLN A 64 9.61 12.92 -2.51
CA GLN A 64 9.80 13.67 -3.74
C GLN A 64 11.08 13.27 -4.49
N THR A 65 12.14 12.88 -3.79
CA THR A 65 13.37 12.40 -4.41
C THR A 65 13.17 11.04 -5.08
N LYS A 66 12.52 10.10 -4.39
CA LYS A 66 12.27 8.75 -4.92
C LYS A 66 11.12 8.71 -5.94
N TYR A 67 10.07 9.50 -5.71
CA TYR A 67 8.85 9.55 -6.52
C TYR A 67 8.43 11.01 -6.81
N PRO A 68 9.01 11.67 -7.83
CA PRO A 68 8.84 13.12 -8.07
C PRO A 68 7.40 13.63 -8.16
N ASN A 69 6.46 12.78 -8.57
CA ASN A 69 5.05 13.14 -8.76
C ASN A 69 4.17 12.94 -7.52
N VAL A 70 4.71 12.35 -6.44
CA VAL A 70 3.89 11.95 -5.28
C VAL A 70 3.25 13.12 -4.56
N ALA A 71 4.01 14.19 -4.30
CA ALA A 71 3.50 15.37 -3.60
C ALA A 71 2.35 16.04 -4.35
N LYS A 72 2.45 16.12 -5.68
CA LYS A 72 1.38 16.63 -6.54
C LYS A 72 0.18 15.70 -6.61
N HIS A 73 0.39 14.40 -6.50
CA HIS A 73 -0.69 13.41 -6.58
C HIS A 73 -1.54 13.39 -5.31
N VAL A 74 -0.89 13.47 -4.14
CA VAL A 74 -1.56 13.35 -2.84
C VAL A 74 -2.20 14.66 -2.37
N GLN A 75 -1.89 15.80 -3.00
CA GLN A 75 -2.56 17.05 -2.65
C GLN A 75 -4.08 16.99 -2.91
N PRO A 76 -4.89 17.65 -2.08
CA PRO A 76 -6.32 17.77 -2.35
C PRO A 76 -6.55 18.66 -3.59
N SER A 77 -7.68 18.42 -4.26
CA SER A 77 -8.21 19.36 -5.25
C SER A 77 -8.62 20.69 -4.58
N SER A 78 -8.93 21.70 -5.39
CA SER A 78 -9.47 22.98 -4.88
C SER A 78 -10.76 22.83 -4.05
N ARG A 79 -11.47 21.70 -4.17
CA ARG A 79 -12.65 21.35 -3.38
C ARG A 79 -12.35 20.44 -2.18
N GLY A 80 -11.09 20.26 -1.82
CA GLY A 80 -10.68 19.41 -0.69
C GLY A 80 -10.66 17.90 -0.98
N ASN A 81 -11.02 17.46 -2.20
CA ASN A 81 -11.08 16.02 -2.51
C ASN A 81 -9.71 15.43 -2.84
N PHE A 82 -9.42 14.25 -2.27
CA PHE A 82 -8.24 13.43 -2.59
C PHE A 82 -8.50 12.46 -3.76
N LYS A 83 -7.43 12.07 -4.45
CA LYS A 83 -7.51 11.10 -5.56
C LYS A 83 -7.84 9.69 -5.04
N PRO A 84 -8.70 8.92 -5.74
CA PRO A 84 -9.02 7.54 -5.39
C PRO A 84 -8.00 6.51 -5.91
N THR A 85 -6.81 6.95 -6.34
CA THR A 85 -5.78 6.10 -6.91
C THR A 85 -4.46 6.28 -6.16
N ALA A 86 -3.62 5.26 -6.14
CA ALA A 86 -2.26 5.39 -5.64
C ALA A 86 -1.43 6.37 -6.52
N PRO A 87 -0.39 7.01 -5.96
CA PRO A 87 0.58 7.76 -6.74
C PRO A 87 1.22 6.91 -7.83
N LYS A 88 1.67 7.54 -8.91
CA LYS A 88 2.40 6.86 -9.99
C LYS A 88 3.61 6.11 -9.41
N ASP A 89 3.84 4.89 -9.91
CA ASP A 89 4.95 4.00 -9.53
C ASP A 89 4.86 3.47 -8.08
N MET A 90 3.73 3.70 -7.40
CA MET A 90 3.43 3.22 -6.06
C MET A 90 2.10 2.45 -6.04
N THR A 91 1.86 1.71 -4.96
CA THR A 91 0.57 1.07 -4.72
C THR A 91 0.20 1.11 -3.24
N TRP A 92 -1.09 1.14 -2.98
CA TRP A 92 -1.63 0.91 -1.65
C TRP A 92 -1.86 -0.59 -1.47
N HIS A 93 -1.06 -1.19 -0.60
CA HIS A 93 -1.18 -2.58 -0.20
C HIS A 93 -2.14 -2.69 0.99
N HIS A 94 -3.23 -3.44 0.83
CA HIS A 94 -4.05 -3.89 1.96
C HIS A 94 -3.30 -5.02 2.69
N GLU A 95 -2.83 -4.71 3.90
CA GLU A 95 -2.08 -5.63 4.76
C GLU A 95 -2.92 -6.81 5.25
N ASN A 96 -2.23 -7.85 5.72
CA ASN A 96 -2.90 -8.99 6.37
C ASN A 96 -3.57 -8.59 7.69
N GLN A 97 -3.06 -7.56 8.35
CA GLN A 97 -3.69 -6.95 9.53
C GLN A 97 -4.93 -6.14 9.11
N PRO A 98 -6.11 -6.37 9.74
CA PRO A 98 -7.32 -5.61 9.47
C PRO A 98 -7.15 -4.09 9.51
N GLY A 99 -7.67 -3.44 8.46
CA GLY A 99 -7.71 -1.98 8.35
C GLY A 99 -6.39 -1.30 7.98
N LYS A 100 -5.28 -2.03 7.91
CA LYS A 100 -3.97 -1.42 7.69
C LYS A 100 -3.62 -1.32 6.20
N LEU A 101 -3.43 -0.09 5.73
CA LEU A 101 -2.95 0.22 4.38
C LEU A 101 -1.48 0.60 4.44
N SER A 102 -0.68 0.05 3.54
CA SER A 102 0.74 0.37 3.40
C SER A 102 1.02 0.91 2.00
N LEU A 103 1.62 2.10 1.91
CA LEU A 103 2.10 2.66 0.66
C LEU A 103 3.49 2.08 0.36
N VAL A 104 3.59 1.36 -0.76
CA VAL A 104 4.78 0.59 -1.15
C VAL A 104 5.12 0.84 -2.62
N ASP A 105 6.33 0.44 -3.02
CA ASP A 105 6.76 0.51 -4.42
C ASP A 105 5.94 -0.47 -5.27
N TYR A 106 5.42 -0.02 -6.42
CA TYR A 106 4.58 -0.86 -7.28
C TYR A 106 5.38 -2.02 -7.90
N ASN A 107 6.62 -1.78 -8.35
CA ASN A 107 7.42 -2.79 -9.02
C ASN A 107 7.93 -3.84 -8.02
N ASP A 108 8.30 -3.43 -6.80
CA ASP A 108 8.63 -4.37 -5.71
C ASP A 108 7.40 -5.21 -5.34
N HIS A 109 6.24 -4.57 -5.14
CA HIS A 109 4.98 -5.26 -4.84
C HIS A 109 4.60 -6.30 -5.90
N LYS A 110 4.69 -5.92 -7.18
CA LYS A 110 4.40 -6.79 -8.33
C LYS A 110 5.40 -7.94 -8.45
N SER A 111 6.69 -7.67 -8.25
CA SER A 111 7.76 -8.66 -8.47
C SER A 111 7.85 -9.67 -7.33
N TYR A 112 7.61 -9.23 -6.09
CA TYR A 112 7.75 -10.02 -4.88
C TYR A 112 6.38 -10.37 -4.27
N HIS A 113 5.38 -10.66 -5.11
CA HIS A 113 3.98 -10.83 -4.70
C HIS A 113 3.79 -11.76 -3.50
N LYS A 114 4.54 -12.86 -3.41
CA LYS A 114 4.45 -13.83 -2.29
C LYS A 114 5.01 -13.28 -0.96
N ILE A 115 5.93 -12.32 -0.99
CA ILE A 115 6.40 -11.62 0.21
C ILE A 115 5.27 -10.77 0.79
N TYR A 116 4.53 -10.08 -0.07
CA TYR A 116 3.41 -9.21 0.31
C TYR A 116 2.14 -10.01 0.66
N HIS A 117 1.89 -11.11 -0.04
CA HIS A 117 0.71 -11.97 0.14
C HIS A 117 1.13 -13.41 0.43
N PRO A 118 1.62 -13.74 1.65
CA PRO A 118 2.14 -15.07 1.98
C PRO A 118 1.14 -16.21 1.82
N ASP A 119 -0.15 -15.94 2.06
CA ASP A 119 -1.24 -16.91 1.92
C ASP A 119 -1.98 -16.80 0.58
N GLY A 120 -1.43 -16.03 -0.37
CA GLY A 120 -2.00 -15.87 -1.71
C GLY A 120 -3.27 -15.02 -1.79
N SER A 121 -3.72 -14.44 -0.67
CA SER A 121 -4.94 -13.62 -0.62
C SER A 121 -4.67 -12.18 -0.16
N GLY A 122 -5.36 -11.22 -0.77
CA GLY A 122 -5.22 -9.80 -0.42
C GLY A 122 -5.90 -9.43 0.90
N GLY A 123 -5.28 -8.55 1.67
CA GLY A 123 -5.74 -8.09 2.99
C GLY A 123 -7.22 -7.71 3.04
N ARG A 124 -7.70 -6.92 2.08
CA ARG A 124 -9.10 -6.46 2.05
C ARG A 124 -10.14 -7.59 2.12
N LYS A 125 -9.87 -8.75 1.51
CA LYS A 125 -10.77 -9.91 1.61
C LYS A 125 -10.88 -10.40 3.06
N LYS A 126 -9.78 -10.37 3.79
CA LYS A 126 -9.67 -10.79 5.21
C LYS A 126 -10.38 -9.82 6.15
N TRP A 127 -10.48 -8.55 5.76
CA TRP A 127 -11.10 -7.51 6.58
C TRP A 127 -12.64 -7.51 6.49
N GLY A 128 -13.22 -8.34 5.60
CA GLY A 128 -14.67 -8.38 5.36
C GLY A 128 -15.17 -7.40 4.28
N GLY A 129 -14.28 -6.68 3.59
CA GLY A 129 -14.63 -5.74 2.52
C GLY A 129 -14.62 -6.31 1.10
N GLY A 130 -14.36 -7.61 0.94
CA GLY A 130 -14.17 -8.30 -0.34
C GLY A 130 -15.43 -8.81 -1.03
N ASN A 131 -16.58 -8.15 -0.87
CA ASN A 131 -17.82 -8.57 -1.53
C ASN A 131 -17.93 -7.96 -2.94
N GLY A 132 -18.01 -8.84 -3.94
CA GLY A 132 -18.37 -8.50 -5.33
C GLY A 132 -17.18 -8.56 -6.30
N CYS A 133 -17.33 -9.39 -7.32
CA CYS A 133 -16.38 -9.74 -8.39
C CYS A 133 -15.46 -8.60 -8.86
N ARG A 134 -14.19 -8.96 -9.15
CA ARG A 134 -13.24 -8.13 -9.90
C ARG A 134 -13.60 -8.08 -11.38
#